data_AF-A0A960KMZ6-F1
#
_entry.id   AF-A0A960KMZ6-F1
#
_cell.length_a   1.000
_cell.length_b   1.000
_cell.length_c   1.000
_cell.angle_alpha   90.00
_cell.angle_beta   90.00
_cell.angle_gamma   90.00
#
_symmetry.space_group_name_H-M   'P 1'
#
loop_
_entity.id
_entity.type
_entity.pdbx_description
1 polymer ?
#
loop_
_entity_poly.entity_id
_entity_poly.type
_entity_poly.pdbx_seq_one_letter_code
_entity_poly.pdbx_strand_id
1 'polypeptide(L)'
;TWFLYSDEGLIAELDGAGNPKRYYGWKPDGLWGTDPLWLADKQQATWQTQFYHNDHLWTPQRLTDTEGTLTWRGRQEAFGKTESITDNIDTPIDNPLRFPGQYHDNETGNHYNFHRDYLPETGRYAESDPIGLGGGVNSYIYVSAQPLKYLDQFGLVKWTGTSSSTSIAFAFVDFYSLSAKCQNGWKASAYVMATGGGAGLAFPIAMTGSYSDTFYDSNSSPDPEIFNGPYAKFTLLSGAFGVGGSVHQRITMGGSWTSLGTGASSTSGRQMIGGFDASIYDVGVGQAVVLRKSRTRCEC
;
A
#
# COMPACT_ATOMS: atom_id res chain seq x y z
N THR A 1 -12.41 -15.41 -19.54
CA THR A 1 -10.99 -15.57 -19.19
C THR A 1 -10.91 -15.91 -17.72
N TRP A 2 -9.99 -16.79 -17.32
CA TRP A 2 -9.73 -17.05 -15.90
C TRP A 2 -8.45 -16.33 -15.48
N PHE A 3 -8.40 -15.86 -14.24
CA PHE A 3 -7.26 -15.12 -13.69
C PHE A 3 -6.63 -15.91 -12.56
N LEU A 4 -5.30 -16.02 -12.55
CA LEU A 4 -4.53 -16.70 -11.53
C LEU A 4 -3.68 -15.68 -10.77
N TYR A 5 -3.78 -15.68 -9.44
CA TYR A 5 -3.09 -14.74 -8.56
C TYR A 5 -2.10 -15.46 -7.64
N SER A 6 -0.98 -14.82 -7.34
CA SER A 6 -0.02 -15.17 -6.29
C SER A 6 -0.02 -14.14 -5.16
N ASP A 7 0.91 -14.29 -4.24
CA ASP A 7 1.30 -13.32 -3.22
C ASP A 7 2.02 -12.08 -3.78
N GLU A 8 2.41 -12.08 -5.06
CA GLU A 8 2.98 -10.90 -5.73
C GLU A 8 2.00 -10.19 -6.67
N GLY A 9 0.89 -10.81 -7.09
CA GLY A 9 -0.09 -10.16 -7.97
C GLY A 9 -0.82 -11.12 -8.93
N LEU A 10 -1.41 -10.57 -9.98
CA LEU A 10 -1.95 -11.37 -11.10
C LEU A 10 -0.77 -11.99 -11.85
N ILE A 11 -0.65 -13.32 -11.89
CA ILE A 11 0.50 -13.99 -12.53
C ILE A 11 0.15 -14.62 -13.88
N ALA A 12 -1.12 -14.92 -14.15
CA ALA A 12 -1.52 -15.49 -15.43
C ALA A 12 -2.98 -15.24 -15.80
N GLU A 13 -3.24 -15.23 -17.09
CA GLU A 13 -4.58 -15.33 -17.68
C GLU A 13 -4.71 -16.63 -18.47
N LEU A 14 -5.83 -17.33 -18.27
CA LEU A 14 -6.14 -18.59 -18.90
C LEU A 14 -7.39 -18.46 -19.79
N ASP A 15 -7.42 -19.21 -20.89
CA ASP A 15 -8.60 -19.35 -21.73
C ASP A 15 -9.69 -20.22 -21.05
N GLY A 16 -10.86 -20.34 -21.68
CA GLY A 16 -11.98 -21.12 -21.14
C GLY A 16 -11.69 -22.64 -21.00
N ALA A 17 -10.62 -23.14 -21.61
CA ALA A 17 -10.15 -24.51 -21.49
C ALA A 17 -9.00 -24.66 -20.47
N GLY A 18 -8.60 -23.57 -19.80
CA GLY A 18 -7.52 -23.55 -18.81
C GLY A 18 -6.12 -23.42 -19.41
N ASN A 19 -5.98 -23.18 -20.72
CA ASN A 19 -4.66 -22.97 -21.31
C ASN A 19 -4.18 -21.54 -21.03
N PRO A 20 -2.89 -21.37 -20.68
CA PRO A 20 -2.31 -20.04 -20.50
C PRO A 20 -2.31 -19.23 -21.80
N LYS A 21 -2.83 -18.00 -21.69
CA LYS A 21 -2.79 -16.97 -22.74
C LYS A 21 -1.71 -15.93 -22.46
N ARG A 22 -1.49 -15.61 -21.18
CA ARG A 22 -0.62 -14.53 -20.77
C ARG A 22 -0.04 -14.80 -19.38
N TYR A 23 1.20 -14.39 -19.17
CA TYR A 23 1.88 -14.41 -17.88
C TYR A 23 2.41 -13.03 -17.53
N TYR A 24 2.50 -12.76 -16.23
CA TYR A 24 3.02 -11.53 -15.68
C TYR A 24 4.10 -11.84 -14.65
N GLY A 25 5.17 -11.05 -14.67
CA GLY A 25 6.19 -11.06 -13.65
C GLY A 25 6.21 -9.75 -12.88
N TRP A 26 6.26 -9.84 -11.57
CA TRP A 26 6.30 -8.72 -10.65
C TRP A 26 7.66 -8.62 -9.97
N LYS A 27 7.96 -7.47 -9.39
CA LYS A 27 9.16 -7.32 -8.56
C LYS A 27 9.09 -8.24 -7.33
N PRO A 28 10.11 -9.10 -7.10
CA PRO A 28 10.19 -9.91 -5.89
C PRO A 28 10.21 -9.05 -4.63
N ASP A 29 9.54 -9.52 -3.58
CA ASP A 29 9.34 -8.80 -2.31
C ASP A 29 8.73 -7.39 -2.49
N GLY A 30 8.08 -7.16 -3.64
CA GLY A 30 7.38 -5.95 -3.98
C GLY A 30 6.01 -5.87 -3.30
N LEU A 31 5.37 -4.71 -3.45
CA LEU A 31 3.97 -4.57 -3.10
C LEU A 31 3.14 -5.35 -4.14
N TRP A 32 2.26 -6.26 -3.70
CA TRP A 32 1.33 -7.06 -4.52
C TRP A 32 0.66 -6.28 -5.68
N GLY A 33 0.77 -6.76 -6.92
CA GLY A 33 0.16 -6.12 -8.08
C GLY A 33 0.75 -4.74 -8.42
N THR A 34 1.95 -4.44 -7.93
CA THR A 34 2.70 -3.21 -8.25
C THR A 34 4.07 -3.56 -8.82
N ASP A 35 4.64 -2.63 -9.60
CA ASP A 35 5.97 -2.79 -10.21
C ASP A 35 6.07 -4.06 -11.08
N PRO A 36 5.24 -4.14 -12.14
CA PRO A 36 5.36 -5.22 -13.10
C PRO A 36 6.69 -5.09 -13.84
N LEU A 37 7.36 -6.22 -14.05
CA LEU A 37 8.69 -6.29 -14.68
C LEU A 37 8.61 -6.80 -16.11
N TRP A 38 7.84 -7.86 -16.33
CA TRP A 38 7.69 -8.46 -17.66
C TRP A 38 6.29 -9.02 -17.89
N LEU A 39 5.95 -9.11 -19.16
CA LEU A 39 4.74 -9.70 -19.72
C LEU A 39 5.16 -10.80 -20.68
N ALA A 40 4.52 -11.95 -20.66
CA ALA A 40 4.65 -12.92 -21.74
C ALA A 40 3.28 -13.19 -22.36
N ASP A 41 3.12 -12.84 -23.63
CA ASP A 41 1.90 -13.01 -24.39
C ASP A 41 2.02 -14.15 -25.40
N LYS A 42 0.97 -14.97 -25.54
CA LYS A 42 0.95 -16.08 -26.49
C LYS A 42 0.39 -15.64 -27.85
N GLN A 43 1.29 -15.44 -28.82
CA GLN A 43 0.98 -15.08 -30.20
C GLN A 43 1.23 -16.27 -31.13
N GLN A 44 0.19 -16.74 -31.85
CA GLN A 44 0.29 -17.81 -32.86
C GLN A 44 1.14 -19.04 -32.41
N ALA A 45 0.90 -19.49 -31.18
CA ALA A 45 1.60 -20.60 -30.50
C ALA A 45 3.03 -20.32 -29.98
N THR A 46 3.55 -19.10 -30.13
CA THR A 46 4.86 -18.68 -29.60
C THR A 46 4.67 -17.70 -28.44
N TRP A 47 5.52 -17.80 -27.43
CA TRP A 47 5.56 -16.81 -26.34
C TRP A 47 6.41 -15.61 -26.74
N GLN A 48 5.84 -14.43 -26.63
CA GLN A 48 6.53 -13.16 -26.84
C GLN A 48 6.70 -12.51 -25.47
N THR A 49 7.94 -12.24 -25.06
CA THR A 49 8.23 -11.57 -23.79
C THR A 49 8.42 -10.07 -24.02
N GLN A 50 7.78 -9.26 -23.19
CA GLN A 50 7.94 -7.82 -23.15
C GLN A 50 8.37 -7.37 -21.76
N PHE A 51 9.06 -6.24 -21.69
CA PHE A 51 9.56 -5.64 -20.47
C PHE A 51 8.85 -4.31 -20.19
N TYR A 52 8.44 -4.13 -18.95
CA TYR A 52 7.73 -2.95 -18.49
C TYR A 52 8.68 -1.78 -18.22
N HIS A 53 8.26 -0.59 -18.65
CA HIS A 53 8.88 0.69 -18.27
C HIS A 53 7.84 1.49 -17.49
N ASN A 54 8.04 1.57 -16.18
CA ASN A 54 7.08 2.14 -15.24
C ASN A 54 7.43 3.59 -14.87
N ASP A 55 6.46 4.35 -14.37
CA ASP A 55 6.67 5.66 -13.76
C ASP A 55 7.07 5.58 -12.27
N HIS A 56 7.13 6.72 -11.57
CA HIS A 56 7.50 6.80 -10.14
C HIS A 56 6.48 6.15 -9.20
N LEU A 57 5.26 5.88 -9.68
CA LEU A 57 4.23 5.14 -8.95
C LEU A 57 4.14 3.68 -9.40
N TRP A 58 5.05 3.22 -10.25
CA TRP A 58 5.06 1.87 -10.80
C TRP A 58 3.93 1.59 -11.79
N THR A 59 3.38 2.64 -12.42
CA THR A 59 2.38 2.51 -13.48
C THR A 59 3.07 2.22 -14.81
N PRO A 60 2.66 1.17 -15.56
CA PRO A 60 3.17 0.89 -16.90
C PRO A 60 3.00 2.06 -17.88
N GLN A 61 4.11 2.58 -18.40
CA GLN A 61 4.09 3.63 -19.44
C GLN A 61 4.39 3.07 -20.83
N ARG A 62 5.28 2.07 -20.92
CA ARG A 62 5.70 1.44 -22.18
C ARG A 62 6.04 -0.03 -22.00
N LEU A 63 5.96 -0.79 -23.09
CA LEU A 63 6.53 -2.13 -23.21
C LEU A 63 7.56 -2.17 -24.34
N THR A 64 8.63 -2.93 -24.12
CA THR A 64 9.61 -3.25 -25.15
C THR A 64 9.83 -4.75 -25.27
N ASP A 65 10.12 -5.25 -26.47
CA ASP A 65 10.54 -6.65 -26.65
C ASP A 65 11.99 -6.90 -26.21
N THR A 66 12.49 -8.11 -26.47
CA THR A 66 13.86 -8.56 -26.16
C THR A 66 14.95 -7.80 -26.91
N GLU A 67 14.61 -7.22 -28.06
CA GLU A 67 15.46 -6.41 -28.92
C GLU A 67 15.43 -4.92 -28.51
N GLY A 68 14.57 -4.55 -27.55
CA GLY A 68 14.38 -3.17 -27.10
C GLY A 68 13.44 -2.36 -28.00
N THR A 69 12.73 -3.00 -28.93
CA THR A 69 11.75 -2.37 -29.80
C THR A 69 10.47 -2.08 -29.03
N LEU A 70 9.88 -0.91 -29.24
CA LEU A 70 8.62 -0.52 -28.60
C LEU A 70 7.47 -1.40 -29.10
N THR A 71 6.77 -2.08 -28.19
CA THR A 71 5.62 -2.96 -28.50
C THR A 71 4.30 -2.45 -27.94
N TRP A 72 4.35 -1.55 -26.95
CA TRP A 72 3.16 -0.86 -26.43
C TRP A 72 3.54 0.48 -25.82
N ARG A 73 2.64 1.45 -25.91
CA ARG A 73 2.76 2.74 -25.24
C ARG A 73 1.39 3.18 -24.72
N GLY A 74 1.30 3.44 -23.42
CA GLY A 74 0.13 4.06 -22.81
C GLY A 74 0.23 5.58 -22.86
N ARG A 75 -0.86 6.26 -23.22
CA ARG A 75 -1.08 7.66 -22.85
C ARG A 75 -2.16 7.71 -21.79
N GLN A 76 -1.77 8.19 -20.61
CA GLN A 76 -2.64 8.20 -19.44
C GLN A 76 -3.06 9.63 -19.13
N GLU A 77 -4.36 9.82 -18.93
CA GLU A 77 -4.87 11.04 -18.33
C GLU A 77 -4.64 11.04 -16.82
N ALA A 78 -4.85 12.19 -16.17
CA ALA A 78 -4.59 12.36 -14.73
C ALA A 78 -5.31 11.32 -13.86
N PHE A 79 -6.48 10.84 -14.26
CA PHE A 79 -7.28 9.86 -13.53
C PHE A 79 -7.17 8.43 -14.09
N GLY A 80 -6.14 8.12 -14.87
CA GLY A 80 -5.82 6.73 -15.25
C GLY A 80 -6.53 6.23 -16.49
N LYS A 81 -7.41 7.03 -17.10
CA LYS A 81 -7.91 6.72 -18.45
C LYS A 81 -6.73 6.58 -19.39
N THR A 82 -6.55 5.38 -19.91
CA THR A 82 -5.37 4.99 -20.67
C THR A 82 -5.75 4.70 -22.11
N GLU A 83 -5.15 5.42 -23.03
CA GLU A 83 -5.20 5.15 -24.46
C GLU A 83 -3.95 4.36 -24.86
N SER A 84 -4.13 3.16 -25.44
CA SER A 84 -3.04 2.40 -26.05
C SER A 84 -2.68 3.05 -27.38
N ILE A 85 -1.50 3.65 -27.48
CA ILE A 85 -0.97 4.22 -28.72
C ILE A 85 -0.25 3.12 -29.48
N THR A 86 -0.76 2.78 -30.66
CA THR A 86 -0.18 1.79 -31.58
C THR A 86 0.53 2.41 -32.79
N ASP A 87 0.52 3.73 -32.91
CA ASP A 87 1.14 4.42 -34.04
C ASP A 87 2.66 4.16 -34.10
N ASN A 88 3.15 3.76 -35.26
CA ASN A 88 4.56 3.43 -35.52
C ASN A 88 5.09 2.30 -34.61
N ILE A 89 4.23 1.35 -34.25
CA ILE A 89 4.61 0.11 -33.59
C ILE A 89 4.32 -1.04 -34.56
N ASP A 90 5.37 -1.72 -34.99
CA ASP A 90 5.27 -2.80 -35.99
C ASP A 90 4.55 -4.04 -35.45
N THR A 91 4.77 -4.35 -34.17
CA THR A 91 4.24 -5.54 -33.49
C THR A 91 3.52 -5.15 -32.19
N PRO A 92 2.34 -4.50 -32.29
CA PRO A 92 1.65 -3.99 -31.11
C PRO A 92 1.11 -5.14 -30.25
N ILE A 93 1.33 -5.04 -28.95
CA ILE A 93 0.77 -5.94 -27.95
C ILE A 93 -0.13 -5.14 -27.02
N ASP A 94 -1.29 -5.72 -26.67
CA ASP A 94 -2.18 -5.08 -25.71
C ASP A 94 -1.69 -5.29 -24.27
N ASN A 95 -1.72 -4.23 -23.47
CA ASN A 95 -1.40 -4.27 -22.05
C ASN A 95 -2.65 -3.88 -21.24
N PRO A 96 -3.19 -4.76 -20.39
CA PRO A 96 -4.39 -4.47 -19.60
C PRO A 96 -4.05 -3.87 -18.23
N LEU A 97 -2.80 -3.91 -17.78
CA LEU A 97 -2.42 -3.30 -16.49
C LEU A 97 -2.54 -1.77 -16.57
N ARG A 98 -3.08 -1.16 -15.51
CA ARG A 98 -3.31 0.29 -15.39
C ARG A 98 -2.53 0.83 -14.19
N PHE A 99 -3.11 1.71 -13.38
CA PHE A 99 -2.50 2.09 -12.10
C PHE A 99 -2.18 0.85 -11.25
N PRO A 100 -1.27 0.96 -10.26
CA PRO A 100 -0.89 -0.18 -9.43
C PRO A 100 -2.12 -0.88 -8.83
N GLY A 101 -2.18 -2.21 -8.96
CA GLY A 101 -3.33 -3.04 -8.53
C GLY A 101 -4.49 -3.10 -9.51
N GLN A 102 -4.49 -2.30 -10.58
CA GLN A 102 -5.62 -2.17 -11.50
C GLN A 102 -5.44 -2.98 -12.80
N TYR A 103 -6.51 -3.65 -13.21
CA TYR A 103 -6.63 -4.40 -14.46
C TYR A 103 -7.78 -3.84 -15.30
N HIS A 104 -7.51 -3.49 -16.56
CA HIS A 104 -8.53 -2.99 -17.48
C HIS A 104 -9.46 -4.09 -17.95
N ASP A 105 -10.74 -3.93 -17.64
CA ASP A 105 -11.79 -4.76 -18.21
C ASP A 105 -12.28 -4.16 -19.53
N ASN A 106 -12.06 -4.88 -20.62
CA ASN A 106 -12.42 -4.45 -21.97
C ASN A 106 -13.93 -4.50 -22.23
N GLU A 107 -14.70 -5.26 -21.46
CA GLU A 107 -16.15 -5.38 -21.65
C GLU A 107 -16.88 -4.13 -21.13
N THR A 108 -16.42 -3.59 -20.00
CA THR A 108 -17.03 -2.41 -19.36
C THR A 108 -16.25 -1.11 -19.59
N GLY A 109 -14.96 -1.19 -19.92
CA GLY A 109 -14.04 -0.06 -19.97
C GLY A 109 -13.56 0.41 -18.58
N ASN A 110 -13.99 -0.26 -17.51
CA ASN A 110 -13.60 0.03 -16.15
C ASN A 110 -12.25 -0.61 -15.81
N HIS A 111 -11.71 -0.29 -14.65
CA HIS A 111 -10.47 -0.88 -14.15
C HIS A 111 -10.79 -1.66 -12.87
N TYR A 112 -10.76 -2.98 -12.96
CA TYR A 112 -10.90 -3.86 -11.81
C TYR A 112 -9.71 -3.65 -10.86
N ASN A 113 -9.99 -3.22 -9.64
CA ASN A 113 -9.00 -2.95 -8.60
C ASN A 113 -9.28 -3.84 -7.38
N PHE A 114 -9.14 -5.14 -7.60
CA PHE A 114 -9.31 -6.25 -6.64
C PHE A 114 -10.66 -6.29 -5.89
N HIS A 115 -10.94 -5.33 -5.01
CA HIS A 115 -12.20 -5.25 -4.27
C HIS A 115 -13.23 -4.29 -4.88
N ARG A 116 -12.84 -3.43 -5.82
CA ARG A 116 -13.71 -2.40 -6.41
C ARG A 116 -13.40 -2.17 -7.88
N ASP A 117 -14.41 -1.75 -8.63
CA ASP A 117 -14.27 -1.30 -10.01
C ASP A 117 -14.02 0.21 -10.04
N TYR A 118 -12.90 0.60 -10.62
CA TYR A 118 -12.52 1.99 -10.80
C TYR A 118 -13.01 2.52 -12.14
N LEU A 119 -13.67 3.68 -12.13
CA LEU A 119 -14.19 4.39 -13.28
C LEU A 119 -13.18 5.47 -13.72
N PRO A 120 -12.30 5.19 -14.69
CA PRO A 120 -11.27 6.14 -15.10
C PRO A 120 -11.84 7.43 -15.71
N GLU A 121 -13.02 7.38 -16.32
CA GLU A 121 -13.69 8.55 -16.92
C GLU A 121 -14.12 9.59 -15.89
N THR A 122 -14.46 9.14 -14.67
CA THR A 122 -14.94 10.03 -13.59
C THR A 122 -13.97 10.12 -12.40
N GLY A 123 -12.88 9.34 -12.42
CA GLY A 123 -11.83 9.39 -11.40
C GLY A 123 -12.26 8.84 -10.03
N ARG A 124 -13.18 7.89 -10.00
CA ARG A 124 -13.80 7.37 -8.77
C ARG A 124 -14.12 5.88 -8.89
N TYR A 125 -14.41 5.23 -7.77
CA TYR A 125 -14.96 3.88 -7.77
C TYR A 125 -16.43 3.86 -8.20
N ALA A 126 -16.87 2.74 -8.79
CA ALA A 126 -18.27 2.47 -9.09
C ALA A 126 -19.04 2.10 -7.81
N GLU A 127 -18.39 1.33 -6.93
CA GLU A 127 -18.91 0.97 -5.62
C GLU A 127 -18.54 2.02 -4.57
N SER A 128 -19.43 2.21 -3.59
CA SER A 128 -19.07 2.93 -2.37
C SER A 128 -17.97 2.16 -1.67
N ASP A 129 -17.03 2.88 -1.07
CA ASP A 129 -15.95 2.29 -0.30
C ASP A 129 -16.51 1.28 0.71
N PRO A 130 -16.05 0.02 0.67
CA PRO A 130 -16.31 -0.96 1.71
C PRO A 130 -16.05 -0.37 3.11
N ILE A 131 -15.13 0.59 3.23
CA ILE A 131 -14.75 1.26 4.48
C ILE A 131 -15.62 2.47 4.88
N GLY A 132 -16.62 2.81 4.05
CA GLY A 132 -17.54 3.93 4.25
C GLY A 132 -16.84 5.28 4.39
N LEU A 133 -17.30 6.13 5.31
CA LEU A 133 -16.68 7.43 5.61
C LEU A 133 -15.30 7.33 6.30
N GLY A 134 -14.70 6.14 6.36
CA GLY A 134 -13.33 5.91 6.80
C GLY A 134 -12.28 6.32 5.76
N GLY A 135 -12.62 6.24 4.47
CA GLY A 135 -11.79 6.70 3.35
C GLY A 135 -11.87 8.21 3.09
N GLY A 136 -12.78 8.89 3.80
CA GLY A 136 -13.10 10.30 3.60
C GLY A 136 -14.62 10.47 3.52
N VAL A 137 -15.09 11.72 3.51
CA VAL A 137 -16.53 12.01 3.38
C VAL A 137 -17.12 11.59 2.03
N ASN A 138 -16.27 11.38 1.02
CA ASN A 138 -16.66 10.85 -0.27
C ASN A 138 -16.18 9.39 -0.37
N SER A 139 -17.09 8.44 -0.19
CA SER A 139 -16.78 7.00 -0.25
C SER A 139 -16.50 6.49 -1.66
N TYR A 140 -16.62 7.30 -2.70
CA TYR A 140 -16.29 6.86 -4.06
C TYR A 140 -14.90 7.33 -4.49
N ILE A 141 -14.22 8.16 -3.68
CA ILE A 141 -12.99 8.82 -4.12
C ILE A 141 -11.82 7.83 -4.22
N TYR A 142 -11.12 7.83 -5.35
CA TYR A 142 -9.83 7.16 -5.47
C TYR A 142 -8.75 8.10 -4.93
N VAL A 143 -8.01 7.65 -3.91
CA VAL A 143 -6.77 8.30 -3.47
C VAL A 143 -6.93 9.81 -3.17
N SER A 144 -8.04 10.21 -2.55
CA SER A 144 -8.34 11.62 -2.25
C SER A 144 -8.26 12.56 -3.48
N ALA A 145 -8.51 12.04 -4.69
CA ALA A 145 -8.37 12.72 -5.98
C ALA A 145 -6.92 13.18 -6.30
N GLN A 146 -5.92 12.49 -5.75
CA GLN A 146 -4.50 12.74 -6.02
C GLN A 146 -3.76 11.50 -6.58
N PRO A 147 -4.25 10.90 -7.69
CA PRO A 147 -3.71 9.65 -8.26
C PRO A 147 -2.28 9.77 -8.79
N LEU A 148 -1.78 10.99 -9.04
CA LEU A 148 -0.39 11.23 -9.45
C LEU A 148 0.61 11.19 -8.28
N LYS A 149 0.11 11.16 -7.04
CA LYS A 149 0.92 11.22 -5.81
C LYS A 149 0.79 9.97 -4.95
N TYR A 150 -0.38 9.35 -4.88
CA TYR A 150 -0.55 8.11 -4.11
C TYR A 150 -1.25 7.03 -4.93
N LEU A 151 -1.26 5.81 -4.40
CA LEU A 151 -1.83 4.61 -5.01
C LEU A 151 -2.70 3.87 -3.98
N ASP A 152 -3.73 3.16 -4.44
CA ASP A 152 -4.56 2.25 -3.63
C ASP A 152 -4.59 0.88 -4.31
N GLN A 153 -3.59 0.07 -3.95
CA GLN A 153 -3.20 -1.20 -4.55
C GLN A 153 -4.20 -2.33 -4.35
N PHE A 154 -4.95 -2.29 -3.25
CA PHE A 154 -5.87 -3.36 -2.88
C PHE A 154 -7.31 -2.89 -2.74
N GLY A 155 -7.57 -1.57 -2.70
CA GLY A 155 -8.90 -1.04 -2.40
C GLY A 155 -9.31 -1.20 -0.93
N LEU A 156 -8.37 -1.07 0.02
CA LEU A 156 -8.46 -1.69 1.36
C LEU A 156 -8.49 -0.79 2.62
N VAL A 157 -8.62 -1.50 3.74
CA VAL A 157 -9.01 -1.14 5.11
C VAL A 157 -7.99 -0.29 5.86
N LYS A 158 -8.49 0.87 6.32
CA LYS A 158 -7.78 1.78 7.20
C LYS A 158 -8.13 1.54 8.66
N TRP A 159 -7.10 1.30 9.48
CA TRP A 159 -7.17 1.35 10.94
C TRP A 159 -6.58 2.67 11.42
N THR A 160 -7.29 3.34 12.32
CA THR A 160 -6.80 4.56 12.96
C THR A 160 -6.77 4.37 14.46
N GLY A 161 -5.72 4.87 15.09
CA GLY A 161 -5.58 4.69 16.52
C GLY A 161 -4.50 5.53 17.13
N THR A 162 -4.32 5.32 18.43
CA THR A 162 -3.24 5.96 19.17
C THR A 162 -2.19 4.96 19.62
N SER A 163 -0.92 5.31 19.52
CA SER A 163 0.15 4.56 20.14
C SER A 163 0.68 5.25 21.39
N SER A 164 1.16 4.45 22.33
CA SER A 164 1.98 4.88 23.45
C SER A 164 3.13 3.90 23.64
N SER A 165 4.29 4.42 24.00
CA SER A 165 5.50 3.63 24.05
C SER A 165 6.22 3.83 25.37
N THR A 166 6.86 2.78 25.88
CA THR A 166 7.81 2.85 26.99
C THR A 166 9.03 1.99 26.72
N SER A 167 10.21 2.42 27.17
CA SER A 167 11.46 1.69 26.96
C SER A 167 12.37 1.77 28.18
N ILE A 168 13.14 0.71 28.40
CA ILE A 168 14.23 0.68 29.37
C ILE A 168 15.47 0.10 28.69
N ALA A 169 16.54 0.88 28.63
CA ALA A 169 17.73 0.55 27.85
C ALA A 169 17.35 0.11 26.41
N PHE A 170 17.68 -1.13 26.03
CA PHE A 170 17.43 -1.69 24.70
C PHE A 170 16.07 -2.39 24.55
N ALA A 171 15.29 -2.51 25.63
CA ALA A 171 13.98 -3.16 25.60
C ALA A 171 12.85 -2.14 25.52
N PHE A 172 11.80 -2.45 24.76
CA PHE A 172 10.62 -1.59 24.63
C PHE A 172 9.32 -2.37 24.76
N VAL A 173 8.28 -1.64 25.13
CA VAL A 173 6.88 -2.05 25.08
C VAL A 173 6.08 -0.92 24.43
N ASP A 174 5.46 -1.23 23.29
CA ASP A 174 4.58 -0.34 22.55
C ASP A 174 3.13 -0.84 22.71
N PHE A 175 2.21 0.09 22.95
CA PHE A 175 0.78 -0.17 23.00
C PHE A 175 0.08 0.59 21.89
N TYR A 176 -0.83 -0.09 21.20
CA TYR A 176 -1.64 0.49 20.14
C TYR A 176 -3.11 0.30 20.45
N SER A 177 -3.86 1.40 20.50
CA SER A 177 -5.31 1.39 20.55
C SER A 177 -5.85 1.70 19.17
N LEU A 178 -6.13 0.66 18.39
CA LEU A 178 -6.55 0.74 17.00
C LEU A 178 -8.04 0.51 16.86
N SER A 179 -8.66 1.26 15.96
CA SER A 179 -10.04 1.08 15.57
C SER A 179 -10.16 1.12 14.05
N ALA A 180 -10.86 0.14 13.50
CA ALA A 180 -11.40 0.21 12.17
C ALA A 180 -12.85 0.66 12.29
N LYS A 181 -13.27 1.55 11.38
CA LYS A 181 -14.68 1.91 11.25
C LYS A 181 -15.48 0.69 10.75
N CYS A 182 -16.80 0.84 10.63
CA CYS A 182 -17.62 -0.21 10.06
C CYS A 182 -17.27 -0.42 8.59
N GLN A 183 -16.86 -1.64 8.21
CA GLN A 183 -16.51 -1.99 6.85
C GLN A 183 -16.99 -3.41 6.52
N ASN A 184 -17.63 -3.60 5.37
CA ASN A 184 -18.25 -4.88 4.98
C ASN A 184 -19.15 -5.51 6.07
N GLY A 185 -19.90 -4.66 6.78
CA GLY A 185 -20.80 -5.07 7.87
C GLY A 185 -20.09 -5.46 9.17
N TRP A 186 -18.78 -5.21 9.28
CA TRP A 186 -17.97 -5.49 10.48
C TRP A 186 -17.22 -4.25 10.95
N LYS A 187 -17.35 -3.91 12.23
CA LYS A 187 -16.47 -2.93 12.89
C LYS A 187 -15.57 -3.67 13.85
N ALA A 188 -14.33 -3.20 13.98
CA ALA A 188 -13.39 -3.84 14.87
C ALA A 188 -12.51 -2.85 15.62
N SER A 189 -12.10 -3.23 16.82
CA SER A 189 -11.12 -2.52 17.63
C SER A 189 -10.10 -3.50 18.16
N ALA A 190 -8.83 -3.13 18.14
CA ALA A 190 -7.73 -3.93 18.64
C ALA A 190 -6.91 -3.08 19.63
N TYR A 191 -6.64 -3.65 20.80
CA TYR A 191 -5.62 -3.18 21.71
C TYR A 191 -4.44 -4.12 21.60
N VAL A 192 -3.36 -3.64 20.99
CA VAL A 192 -2.17 -4.44 20.64
C VAL A 192 -1.03 -4.02 21.55
N MET A 193 -0.27 -4.99 22.04
CA MET A 193 1.00 -4.77 22.73
C MET A 193 2.10 -5.37 21.87
N ALA A 194 3.11 -4.58 21.55
CA ALA A 194 4.34 -5.04 20.93
C ALA A 194 5.50 -4.95 21.91
N THR A 195 6.23 -6.04 22.08
CA THR A 195 7.40 -6.11 22.95
C THR A 195 8.61 -6.54 22.15
N GLY A 196 9.75 -5.91 22.40
CA GLY A 196 10.94 -6.23 21.65
C GLY A 196 12.22 -5.60 22.18
N GLY A 197 13.28 -5.84 21.43
CA GLY A 197 14.56 -5.18 21.61
C GLY A 197 14.81 -4.26 20.42
N GLY A 198 15.45 -3.12 20.65
CA GLY A 198 15.96 -2.31 19.55
C GLY A 198 17.39 -1.89 19.73
N ALA A 199 17.96 -1.37 18.66
CA ALA A 199 19.33 -0.91 18.55
C ALA A 199 19.36 0.40 17.78
N GLY A 200 20.20 1.35 18.21
CA GLY A 200 20.32 2.66 17.58
C GLY A 200 21.10 3.65 18.44
N LEU A 201 21.37 4.84 17.89
CA LEU A 201 22.30 5.82 18.46
C LEU A 201 21.62 6.85 19.38
N ALA A 202 20.29 6.95 19.40
CA ALA A 202 19.54 7.80 20.33
C ALA A 202 18.24 7.14 20.78
N PHE A 203 18.27 6.42 21.90
CA PHE A 203 17.04 5.92 22.52
C PHE A 203 16.15 7.12 22.92
N PRO A 204 15.01 7.29 22.22
CA PRO A 204 13.85 6.53 22.62
C PRO A 204 13.15 5.83 21.43
N ILE A 205 13.28 4.50 21.37
CA ILE A 205 12.31 3.62 20.67
C ILE A 205 10.88 3.87 21.21
N ALA A 206 10.80 4.42 22.42
CA ALA A 206 9.59 4.86 23.06
C ALA A 206 9.50 6.38 23.24
N MET A 207 8.78 7.04 22.35
CA MET A 207 8.43 8.43 22.61
C MET A 207 7.37 8.48 23.73
N THR A 208 7.65 9.20 24.81
CA THR A 208 6.69 9.41 25.91
C THR A 208 5.55 10.31 25.41
N GLY A 209 4.45 9.72 24.96
CA GLY A 209 3.28 10.46 24.46
C GLY A 209 2.25 9.57 23.78
N SER A 210 1.13 10.18 23.38
CA SER A 210 0.10 9.56 22.55
C SER A 210 0.21 10.08 21.11
N TYR A 211 0.37 9.19 20.13
CA TYR A 211 0.55 9.55 18.71
C TYR A 211 -0.62 9.04 17.88
N SER A 212 -1.00 9.73 16.82
CA SER A 212 -2.03 9.24 15.89
C SER A 212 -1.38 8.41 14.79
N ASP A 213 -1.67 7.12 14.75
CA ASP A 213 -1.16 6.19 13.74
C ASP A 213 -2.27 5.71 12.81
N THR A 214 -1.88 5.50 11.56
CA THR A 214 -2.74 4.90 10.53
C THR A 214 -2.09 3.61 10.04
N PHE A 215 -2.78 2.49 10.24
CA PHE A 215 -2.38 1.18 9.73
C PHE A 215 -3.26 0.79 8.54
N TYR A 216 -2.64 0.16 7.56
CA TYR A 216 -3.30 -0.47 6.43
C TYR A 216 -3.16 -1.99 6.60
N ASP A 217 -4.22 -2.71 6.28
CA ASP A 217 -4.20 -4.18 6.26
C ASP A 217 -4.56 -4.72 4.87
N SER A 218 -4.27 -6.00 4.66
CA SER A 218 -4.57 -6.76 3.44
C SER A 218 -5.93 -7.45 3.46
N ASN A 219 -6.73 -7.27 4.52
CA ASN A 219 -8.00 -7.98 4.70
C ASN A 219 -9.15 -7.20 4.08
N SER A 220 -10.11 -7.92 3.48
CA SER A 220 -11.35 -7.33 2.98
C SER A 220 -12.33 -6.92 4.08
N SER A 221 -12.09 -7.26 5.34
CA SER A 221 -12.91 -6.87 6.50
C SER A 221 -12.05 -6.71 7.73
N PRO A 222 -12.39 -5.79 8.65
CA PRO A 222 -11.60 -5.56 9.86
C PRO A 222 -11.51 -6.82 10.73
N ASP A 223 -10.31 -7.40 10.78
CA ASP A 223 -9.99 -8.50 11.69
C ASP A 223 -8.83 -8.11 12.63
N PRO A 224 -9.09 -7.94 13.94
CA PRO A 224 -8.06 -7.64 14.92
C PRO A 224 -6.90 -8.64 14.93
N GLU A 225 -7.11 -9.89 14.52
CA GLU A 225 -6.06 -10.91 14.52
C GLU A 225 -4.90 -10.60 13.58
N ILE A 226 -5.09 -9.72 12.59
CA ILE A 226 -4.03 -9.33 11.65
C ILE A 226 -2.83 -8.69 12.33
N PHE A 227 -3.00 -8.14 13.53
CA PHE A 227 -1.94 -7.49 14.31
C PHE A 227 -1.08 -8.48 15.12
N ASN A 228 -1.48 -9.75 15.22
CA ASN A 228 -0.68 -10.77 15.90
C ASN A 228 0.50 -11.21 15.02
N GLY A 229 1.70 -11.27 15.60
CA GLY A 229 2.88 -11.85 14.96
C GLY A 229 4.11 -10.95 15.01
N PRO A 230 5.04 -11.09 14.04
CA PRO A 230 6.28 -10.33 14.01
C PRO A 230 6.04 -8.82 14.06
N TYR A 231 6.86 -8.12 14.83
CA TYR A 231 6.83 -6.68 14.97
C TYR A 231 8.16 -6.07 14.55
N ALA A 232 8.10 -5.02 13.74
CA ALA A 232 9.25 -4.21 13.36
C ALA A 232 8.89 -2.73 13.38
N LYS A 233 9.78 -1.91 13.95
CA LYS A 233 9.65 -0.45 13.98
C LYS A 233 10.95 0.17 13.53
N PHE A 234 10.87 1.01 12.52
CA PHE A 234 11.96 1.85 12.07
C PHE A 234 11.65 3.29 12.42
N THR A 235 12.57 3.96 13.13
CA THR A 235 12.41 5.35 13.56
C THR A 235 13.53 6.22 12.99
N LEU A 236 13.14 7.32 12.36
CA LEU A 236 14.00 8.39 11.89
C LEU A 236 13.72 9.65 12.71
N LEU A 237 14.71 10.09 13.46
CA LEU A 237 14.68 11.36 14.15
C LEU A 237 15.43 12.39 13.30
N SER A 238 14.74 13.42 12.82
CA SER A 238 15.36 14.59 12.18
C SER A 238 15.07 15.82 13.04
N GLY A 239 16.07 16.37 13.71
CA GLY A 239 15.90 17.58 14.51
C GLY A 239 17.20 18.10 15.08
N ALA A 240 17.27 19.42 15.25
CA ALA A 240 18.35 20.05 15.97
C ALA A 240 18.12 19.93 17.48
N PHE A 241 19.16 19.58 18.24
CA PHE A 241 19.07 19.57 19.71
C PHE A 241 18.54 20.93 20.21
N GLY A 242 17.40 20.91 20.89
CA GLY A 242 16.77 22.12 21.46
C GLY A 242 15.79 22.88 20.54
N VAL A 243 15.55 22.44 19.30
CA VAL A 243 14.54 23.02 18.42
C VAL A 243 13.76 21.88 17.78
N GLY A 244 12.50 21.68 18.22
CA GLY A 244 11.67 20.50 17.94
C GLY A 244 11.97 19.73 16.65
N GLY A 245 12.16 18.42 16.79
CA GLY A 245 12.41 17.51 15.68
C GLY A 245 11.13 16.86 15.13
N SER A 246 11.21 16.40 13.89
CA SER A 246 10.20 15.55 13.25
C SER A 246 10.61 14.10 13.40
N VAL A 247 9.68 13.23 13.77
CA VAL A 247 9.96 11.79 13.97
C VAL A 247 9.23 10.99 12.92
N HIS A 248 9.93 10.41 11.96
CA HIS A 248 9.28 9.57 10.95
C HIS A 248 9.37 8.11 11.37
N GLN A 249 8.24 7.41 11.40
CA GLN A 249 8.20 6.02 11.80
C GLN A 249 7.53 5.17 10.73
N ARG A 250 8.08 3.98 10.51
CA ARG A 250 7.43 2.90 9.77
C ARG A 250 7.30 1.71 10.72
N ILE A 251 6.08 1.24 10.90
CA ILE A 251 5.75 0.15 11.81
C ILE A 251 5.10 -0.96 10.99
N THR A 252 5.56 -2.18 11.20
CA THR A 252 4.96 -3.40 10.67
C THR A 252 4.61 -4.29 11.86
N MET A 253 3.37 -4.76 11.92
CA MET A 253 2.92 -5.69 12.96
C MET A 253 1.96 -6.72 12.37
N GLY A 254 2.31 -7.99 12.51
CA GLY A 254 1.61 -9.08 11.83
C GLY A 254 1.52 -8.83 10.32
N GLY A 255 0.31 -8.85 9.78
CA GLY A 255 0.01 -8.55 8.37
C GLY A 255 -0.37 -7.08 8.08
N SER A 256 -0.12 -6.17 9.01
CA SER A 256 -0.47 -4.73 8.87
C SER A 256 0.77 -3.83 8.87
N TRP A 257 0.66 -2.67 8.23
CA TRP A 257 1.78 -1.73 8.14
C TRP A 257 1.35 -0.27 8.12
N THR A 258 2.26 0.62 8.53
CA THR A 258 2.14 2.07 8.34
C THR A 258 2.96 2.53 7.14
N SER A 259 2.56 3.62 6.50
CA SER A 259 3.39 4.32 5.51
C SER A 259 4.49 5.13 6.22
N LEU A 260 5.67 5.24 5.60
CA LEU A 260 6.72 6.14 6.08
C LEU A 260 6.22 7.60 5.94
N GLY A 261 5.87 8.24 7.05
CA GLY A 261 5.30 9.58 7.08
C GLY A 261 5.65 10.33 8.37
N THR A 262 5.22 11.59 8.47
CA THR A 262 5.40 12.43 9.67
C THR A 262 4.72 11.76 10.86
N GLY A 263 5.47 10.99 11.63
CA GLY A 263 5.13 10.75 13.02
C GLY A 263 5.39 12.05 13.79
N ALA A 264 4.58 12.29 14.80
CA ALA A 264 4.81 13.31 15.82
C ALA A 264 5.09 14.75 15.31
N SER A 265 4.04 15.59 15.21
CA SER A 265 4.22 17.00 15.54
C SER A 265 4.02 17.16 17.04
N SER A 266 5.10 17.31 17.83
CA SER A 266 4.99 17.65 19.24
C SER A 266 4.61 19.13 19.38
N THR A 267 3.32 19.44 19.41
CA THR A 267 2.86 20.78 19.79
C THR A 267 2.82 20.90 21.31
N SER A 268 3.97 20.96 21.98
CA SER A 268 4.05 21.40 23.38
C SER A 268 5.50 21.59 23.84
N GLY A 269 5.88 22.85 24.12
CA GLY A 269 7.09 23.18 24.89
C GLY A 269 8.17 23.93 24.12
N ARG A 270 8.06 25.27 24.06
CA ARG A 270 9.17 26.16 23.67
C ARG A 270 10.23 26.17 24.77
N GLN A 271 11.46 25.74 24.48
CA GLN A 271 12.67 26.29 25.12
C GLN A 271 13.78 26.40 24.06
N MET A 272 14.42 27.57 24.00
CA MET A 272 15.46 27.95 23.05
C MET A 272 16.83 27.43 23.52
N ILE A 273 17.70 27.00 22.58
CA ILE A 273 19.19 27.17 22.49
C ILE A 273 19.66 26.32 21.29
N GLY A 274 20.59 26.82 20.46
CA GLY A 274 20.79 26.35 19.07
C GLY A 274 21.78 25.20 18.79
N GLY A 275 21.52 24.50 17.67
CA GLY A 275 22.50 24.19 16.60
C GLY A 275 23.33 22.90 16.63
N PHE A 276 22.77 21.76 16.17
CA PHE A 276 23.45 20.64 15.49
C PHE A 276 22.40 19.76 14.77
N ASP A 277 22.50 19.54 13.46
CA ASP A 277 21.51 18.76 12.67
C ASP A 277 21.92 17.27 12.64
N ALA A 278 21.31 16.43 13.48
CA ALA A 278 21.59 15.01 13.56
C ALA A 278 20.40 14.19 13.05
N SER A 279 20.60 13.40 12.00
CA SER A 279 19.67 12.34 11.62
C SER A 279 20.02 11.08 12.40
N ILE A 280 19.13 10.65 13.29
CA ILE A 280 19.36 9.47 14.14
C ILE A 280 18.39 8.36 13.75
N TYR A 281 18.93 7.14 13.67
CA TYR A 281 18.23 5.94 13.21
C TYR A 281 18.14 4.94 14.34
N ASP A 282 16.92 4.43 14.58
CA ASP A 282 16.70 3.31 15.49
C ASP A 282 15.84 2.23 14.83
N VAL A 283 16.18 0.97 15.14
CA VAL A 283 15.43 -0.21 14.70
C VAL A 283 14.97 -0.97 15.93
N GLY A 284 13.68 -1.28 16.02
CA GLY A 284 13.09 -2.17 17.00
C GLY A 284 12.53 -3.42 16.32
N VAL A 285 12.81 -4.59 16.86
CA VAL A 285 12.22 -5.87 16.43
C VAL A 285 11.64 -6.61 17.61
N GLY A 286 10.54 -7.31 17.40
CA GLY A 286 9.82 -7.95 18.49
C GLY A 286 8.65 -8.79 18.03
N GLN A 287 7.68 -8.92 18.93
CA GLN A 287 6.41 -9.59 18.69
C GLN A 287 5.27 -8.69 19.12
N ALA A 288 4.23 -8.64 18.30
CA ALA A 288 2.97 -7.97 18.57
C ALA A 288 1.89 -9.01 18.94
N VAL A 289 1.15 -8.72 20.00
CA VAL A 289 0.06 -9.54 20.50
C VAL A 289 -1.16 -8.66 20.76
N VAL A 290 -2.31 -9.09 20.25
CA VAL A 290 -3.61 -8.48 20.48
C VAL A 290 -4.08 -8.88 21.88
N LEU A 291 -4.11 -7.91 22.79
CA LEU A 291 -4.53 -8.12 24.18
C LEU A 291 -6.04 -8.01 24.35
N ARG A 292 -6.67 -7.10 23.60
CA ARG A 292 -8.13 -6.96 23.57
C ARG A 292 -8.57 -6.78 22.14
N LYS A 293 -9.64 -7.48 21.78
CA LYS A 293 -10.26 -7.35 20.47
C LYS A 293 -11.76 -7.25 20.63
N SER A 294 -12.36 -6.45 19.76
CA SER A 294 -13.79 -6.48 19.49
C SER A 294 -13.95 -6.56 17.99
N ARG A 295 -14.82 -7.46 17.53
CA ARG A 295 -15.28 -7.54 16.15
C ARG A 295 -16.77 -7.75 16.21
N THR A 296 -17.52 -6.78 15.73
CA THR A 296 -18.99 -6.77 15.85
C THR A 296 -19.59 -6.48 14.51
N ARG A 297 -20.76 -7.10 14.25
CA ARG A 297 -21.55 -6.68 13.10
C ARG A 297 -22.03 -5.26 13.31
N CYS A 298 -22.04 -4.50 12.23
CA CYS A 298 -22.56 -3.16 12.19
C CYS A 298 -23.45 -3.06 10.94
N GLU A 299 -24.57 -2.36 11.09
CA GLU A 299 -25.40 -1.99 9.96
C GLU A 299 -24.73 -0.76 9.34
N CYS A 300 -24.25 -0.91 8.10
CA CYS A 300 -23.68 0.17 7.29
C CYS A 300 -24.79 1.05 6.73
#